data_AF-A0A2X2C1S1-F1
#
_entry.id   AF-A0A2X2C1S1-F1
#
_cell.length_a   1.000
_cell.length_b   1.000
_cell.length_c   1.000
_cell.angle_alpha   90.00
_cell.angle_beta   90.00
_cell.angle_gamma   90.00
#
_symmetry.space_group_name_H-M   'P 1'
#
loop_
_entity.id
_entity.type
_entity.pdbx_description
1 polymer ?
#
loop_
_entity_poly.entity_id
_entity_poly.type
_entity_poly.pdbx_seq_one_letter_code
_entity_poly.pdbx_strand_id
1 'polypeptide(L)'
;MLRYLCWRLLAILPLVLIISFIAFVLLNLAPSDPAEVALRVNEIVPTPEAIEGMRRELGLDKPFFTRYFLWLLAGFQLDFGTSFLTRKPVIQEMLTALPPTLWLAATALLFTLIIALPLALWCVAKPHSLIDKSIRLIVFVLTAIPNYWLGLLLIWAVAVSFRLVTCQWYVDTTIGHFTGICTLFRLYWHLFTFVAGRNA
;
A
#
# COMPACT_ATOMS: atom_id res chain seq x y z
N MET A 1 7.50 30.39 -2.17
CA MET A 1 6.65 29.21 -1.93
C MET A 1 5.95 28.70 -3.19
N LEU A 2 5.18 29.53 -3.91
CA LEU A 2 4.49 29.07 -5.14
C LEU A 2 5.45 28.55 -6.24
N ARG A 3 6.55 29.25 -6.53
CA ARG A 3 7.59 28.78 -7.47
C ARG A 3 8.14 27.41 -7.11
N TYR A 4 8.34 27.14 -5.82
CA TYR A 4 8.83 25.85 -5.33
C TYR A 4 7.77 24.76 -5.46
N LEU A 5 6.51 25.08 -5.15
CA LEU A 5 5.38 24.16 -5.35
C LEU A 5 5.23 23.78 -6.83
N CYS A 6 5.26 24.76 -7.73
CA CYS A 6 5.22 24.51 -9.18
C CYS A 6 6.40 23.65 -9.63
N TRP A 7 7.63 23.95 -9.19
CA TRP A 7 8.80 23.13 -9.50
C TRP A 7 8.62 21.68 -9.02
N ARG A 8 8.11 21.49 -7.81
CA ARG A 8 7.88 20.16 -7.25
C ARG A 8 6.81 19.39 -8.03
N LEU A 9 5.72 20.03 -8.41
CA LEU A 9 4.68 19.43 -9.25
C LEU A 9 5.23 19.08 -10.64
N LEU A 10 6.02 19.97 -11.24
CA LEU A 10 6.66 19.71 -12.53
C LEU A 10 7.65 18.55 -12.44
N ALA A 11 8.37 18.40 -11.32
CA ALA A 11 9.33 17.31 -11.10
C ALA A 11 8.65 15.94 -10.88
N ILE A 12 7.39 15.91 -10.42
CA ILE A 12 6.61 14.68 -10.31
C ILE A 12 6.22 14.14 -11.70
N LEU A 13 5.97 15.03 -12.66
CA LEU A 13 5.55 14.65 -14.01
C LEU A 13 6.53 13.68 -14.72
N PRO A 14 7.84 13.98 -14.86
CA PRO A 14 8.78 13.06 -15.49
C PRO A 14 8.93 11.76 -14.69
N LEU A 15 8.85 11.82 -13.35
CA LEU A 15 8.91 10.63 -12.50
C LEU A 15 7.74 9.67 -12.79
N VAL A 16 6.51 10.19 -12.82
CA VAL A 16 5.30 9.39 -13.12
C VAL A 16 5.35 8.85 -14.55
N LEU A 17 5.81 9.65 -15.52
CA LEU A 17 5.98 9.20 -16.90
C LEU A 17 7.00 8.06 -17.01
N ILE A 18 8.17 8.19 -16.37
CA ILE A 18 9.21 7.15 -16.38
C ILE A 18 8.69 5.87 -15.70
N ILE A 19 8.10 5.97 -14.51
CA ILE A 19 7.61 4.80 -13.77
C ILE A 19 6.47 4.11 -14.53
N SER A 20 5.51 4.88 -15.07
CA SER A 20 4.41 4.31 -15.85
C SER A 20 4.90 3.65 -17.14
N PHE A 21 5.87 4.26 -17.82
CA PHE A 21 6.48 3.67 -19.02
C PHE A 21 7.21 2.36 -18.69
N ILE A 22 8.02 2.35 -17.64
CA ILE A 22 8.72 1.14 -17.17
C ILE A 22 7.70 0.05 -16.81
N ALA A 23 6.64 0.39 -16.07
CA ALA A 23 5.57 -0.56 -15.74
C ALA A 23 4.90 -1.13 -17.00
N PHE A 24 4.65 -0.29 -18.01
CA PHE A 24 4.09 -0.72 -19.28
C PHE A 24 5.03 -1.64 -20.06
N VAL A 25 6.33 -1.36 -20.05
CA VAL A 25 7.36 -2.24 -20.64
C VAL A 25 7.38 -3.58 -19.91
N LEU A 26 7.42 -3.59 -18.58
CA LEU A 26 7.42 -4.81 -17.78
C LEU A 26 6.18 -5.67 -18.03
N LEU A 27 5.00 -5.05 -18.20
CA LEU A 27 3.77 -5.76 -18.56
C LEU A 27 3.84 -6.39 -19.96
N ASN A 28 4.53 -5.77 -20.92
CA ASN A 28 4.70 -6.35 -22.27
C ASN A 28 5.80 -7.41 -22.34
N LEU A 29 6.79 -7.35 -21.45
CA LEU A 29 7.83 -8.37 -21.32
C LEU A 29 7.36 -9.59 -20.52
N ALA A 30 6.21 -9.50 -19.85
CA ALA A 30 5.65 -10.62 -19.13
C ALA A 30 5.37 -11.78 -20.11
N PRO A 31 5.74 -13.03 -19.76
CA PRO A 31 5.57 -14.17 -20.65
C PRO A 31 4.10 -14.57 -20.88
N SER A 32 3.19 -14.06 -20.04
CA SER A 32 1.76 -14.34 -20.08
C SER A 32 1.00 -13.32 -20.94
N ASP A 33 0.08 -13.77 -21.79
CA ASP A 33 -0.83 -12.90 -22.51
C ASP A 33 -1.86 -12.26 -21.56
N PRO A 34 -1.93 -10.91 -21.44
CA PRO A 34 -2.89 -10.24 -20.59
C PRO A 34 -4.35 -10.57 -20.93
N ALA A 35 -4.69 -10.84 -22.20
CA ALA A 35 -6.04 -11.25 -22.58
C ALA A 35 -6.42 -12.62 -22.02
N GLU A 36 -5.48 -13.56 -22.05
CA GLU A 36 -5.68 -14.89 -21.48
C GLU A 36 -5.80 -14.82 -19.94
N VAL A 37 -4.94 -14.03 -19.30
CA VAL A 37 -5.00 -13.82 -17.84
C VAL A 37 -6.34 -13.20 -17.44
N ALA A 38 -6.81 -12.19 -18.19
CA ALA A 38 -8.11 -11.58 -17.94
C ALA A 38 -9.26 -12.60 -18.04
N LEU A 39 -9.25 -13.48 -19.05
CA LEU A 39 -10.28 -14.52 -19.18
C LEU A 39 -10.24 -15.51 -18.02
N ARG A 40 -9.05 -16.01 -17.66
CA ARG A 40 -8.86 -16.99 -16.57
C ARG A 40 -9.31 -16.46 -15.23
N VAL A 41 -9.02 -15.20 -14.92
CA VAL A 41 -9.45 -14.56 -13.67
C VAL A 41 -10.98 -14.46 -13.59
N ASN A 42 -11.64 -14.26 -14.73
CA ASN A 42 -13.10 -14.20 -14.80
C ASN A 42 -13.76 -15.58 -14.97
N GLU A 43 -13.01 -16.67 -14.73
CA GLU A 43 -13.49 -18.06 -14.85
C GLU A 43 -14.00 -18.41 -16.26
N ILE A 44 -13.55 -17.67 -17.29
CA ILE A 44 -13.89 -17.93 -18.69
C ILE A 44 -12.82 -18.85 -19.28
N VAL A 45 -13.24 -19.92 -19.95
CA VAL A 45 -12.34 -20.83 -20.66
C VAL A 45 -11.64 -20.06 -21.79
N PRO A 46 -10.30 -19.99 -21.82
CA PRO A 46 -9.57 -19.25 -22.84
C PRO A 46 -9.55 -20.05 -24.16
N THR A 47 -10.61 -19.91 -24.95
CA THR A 47 -10.63 -20.38 -26.34
C THR A 47 -9.91 -19.39 -27.25
N PRO A 48 -9.35 -19.81 -28.39
CA PRO A 48 -8.65 -18.90 -29.32
C PRO A 48 -9.51 -17.70 -29.74
N GLU A 49 -10.82 -17.91 -29.94
CA GLU A 49 -11.77 -16.87 -30.31
C GLU A 49 -12.02 -15.90 -29.16
N ALA A 50 -12.13 -16.40 -27.93
CA ALA A 50 -12.32 -15.56 -26.74
C ALA A 50 -11.09 -14.70 -26.44
N ILE A 51 -9.88 -15.26 -26.61
CA ILE A 51 -8.62 -14.53 -26.44
C ILE A 51 -8.53 -13.39 -27.45
N GLU A 52 -8.82 -13.65 -28.72
CA GLU A 52 -8.74 -12.63 -29.77
C GLU A 52 -9.81 -11.53 -29.59
N GLY A 53 -11.01 -11.90 -29.16
CA GLY A 53 -12.05 -10.94 -28.76
C GLY A 53 -11.60 -10.04 -27.61
N MET A 54 -11.05 -10.66 -26.55
CA MET A 54 -10.52 -9.95 -25.40
C MET A 54 -9.33 -9.05 -25.76
N ARG A 55 -8.42 -9.48 -26.66
CA ARG A 55 -7.32 -8.62 -27.14
C ARG A 55 -7.82 -7.33 -27.78
N ARG A 56 -8.89 -7.39 -28.57
CA ARG A 56 -9.49 -6.20 -29.19
C ARG A 56 -10.18 -5.31 -28.16
N GLU A 57 -10.90 -5.91 -27.21
CA GLU A 57 -11.53 -5.17 -26.11
C GLU A 57 -10.50 -4.42 -25.26
N LEU A 58 -9.36 -5.07 -24.98
CA LEU A 58 -8.23 -4.51 -24.23
C LEU A 58 -7.34 -3.57 -25.05
N GLY A 59 -7.56 -3.45 -26.36
CA GLY A 59 -6.71 -2.68 -27.27
C GLY A 59 -5.27 -3.23 -27.38
N LEU A 60 -5.08 -4.52 -27.12
CA LEU A 60 -3.79 -5.22 -27.21
C LEU A 60 -3.36 -5.47 -28.68
N ASP A 61 -4.30 -5.33 -29.61
CA ASP A 61 -4.08 -5.38 -31.07
C ASP A 61 -3.31 -4.15 -31.60
N LYS A 62 -3.29 -3.05 -30.85
CA LYS A 62 -2.63 -1.80 -31.25
C LYS A 62 -1.12 -1.84 -31.00
N PRO A 63 -0.31 -1.11 -31.79
CA PRO A 63 1.12 -0.96 -31.54
C PRO A 63 1.39 -0.43 -30.13
N PHE A 64 2.50 -0.89 -29.53
CA PHE A 64 2.90 -0.58 -28.16
C PHE A 64 2.80 0.91 -27.80
N PHE A 65 3.41 1.78 -28.61
CA PHE A 65 3.43 3.22 -28.35
C PHE A 65 2.03 3.84 -28.45
N THR A 66 1.23 3.43 -29.44
CA THR A 66 -0.17 3.88 -29.58
C THR A 66 -0.97 3.51 -28.34
N ARG A 67 -0.82 2.28 -27.83
CA ARG A 67 -1.51 1.82 -26.63
C ARG A 67 -1.09 2.62 -25.39
N TYR A 68 0.21 2.89 -25.22
CA TYR A 68 0.72 3.68 -24.11
C TYR A 68 0.21 5.13 -24.14
N PHE A 69 0.24 5.80 -25.30
CA PHE A 69 -0.23 7.19 -25.41
C PHE A 69 -1.74 7.31 -25.22
N LEU A 70 -2.54 6.37 -25.74
CA LEU A 70 -3.99 6.34 -25.51
C LEU A 70 -4.31 6.14 -24.02
N TRP A 71 -3.61 5.21 -23.36
CA TRP A 71 -3.75 4.98 -21.92
C TRP A 71 -3.34 6.22 -21.10
N LEU A 72 -2.24 6.86 -21.47
CA LEU A 72 -1.75 8.06 -20.80
C LEU A 72 -2.75 9.22 -20.93
N LEU A 73 -3.30 9.43 -22.13
CA LEU A 73 -4.29 10.47 -22.40
C LEU A 73 -5.59 10.23 -21.62
N ALA A 74 -6.08 8.99 -21.57
CA ALA A 74 -7.23 8.61 -20.76
C ALA A 74 -6.98 8.88 -19.26
N GLY A 75 -5.78 8.54 -18.76
CA GLY A 75 -5.38 8.83 -17.39
C GLY A 75 -5.39 10.33 -17.05
N PHE A 76 -4.98 11.21 -17.98
CA PHE A 76 -5.09 12.66 -17.81
C PHE A 76 -6.54 13.17 -17.78
N GLN A 77 -7.47 12.44 -18.41
CA GLN A 77 -8.91 12.69 -18.37
C GLN A 77 -9.58 12.05 -17.14
N LEU A 78 -8.80 11.48 -16.22
CA LEU A 78 -9.25 10.72 -15.05
C LEU A 78 -10.05 9.46 -15.42
N ASP A 79 -9.87 8.95 -16.65
CA ASP A 79 -10.40 7.68 -17.09
C ASP A 79 -9.32 6.59 -16.98
N PHE A 80 -9.42 5.80 -15.92
CA PHE A 80 -8.54 4.66 -15.66
C PHE A 80 -9.12 3.34 -16.18
N GLY A 81 -10.30 3.37 -16.81
CA GLY A 81 -11.02 2.20 -17.29
C GLY A 81 -11.58 1.31 -16.19
N THR A 82 -11.87 0.07 -16.56
CA THR A 82 -12.48 -0.95 -15.72
C THR A 82 -11.46 -2.03 -15.38
N SER A 83 -11.44 -2.47 -14.12
CA SER A 83 -10.60 -3.57 -13.66
C SER A 83 -11.03 -4.89 -14.30
N PHE A 84 -10.10 -5.60 -14.93
CA PHE A 84 -10.36 -6.95 -15.45
C PHE A 84 -10.48 -8.01 -14.34
N LEU A 85 -10.04 -7.70 -13.11
CA LEU A 85 -10.17 -8.58 -11.95
C LEU A 85 -11.54 -8.44 -11.28
N THR A 86 -11.96 -7.21 -11.00
CA THR A 86 -13.15 -6.93 -10.17
C THR A 86 -14.34 -6.44 -10.98
N ARG A 87 -14.18 -6.18 -12.28
CA ARG A 87 -15.19 -5.62 -13.19
C ARG A 87 -15.79 -4.27 -12.75
N LYS A 88 -15.11 -3.58 -11.83
CA LYS A 88 -15.47 -2.25 -11.35
C LYS A 88 -14.58 -1.17 -11.98
N PRO A 89 -15.06 0.08 -12.09
CA PRO A 89 -14.22 1.21 -12.47
C PRO A 89 -13.01 1.30 -11.54
N VAL A 90 -11.81 1.40 -12.11
CA VAL A 90 -10.55 1.44 -11.32
C VAL A 90 -10.55 2.60 -10.32
N ILE A 91 -11.17 3.72 -10.69
CA ILE A 91 -11.31 4.88 -9.78
C ILE A 91 -12.07 4.54 -8.50
N GLN A 92 -13.07 3.66 -8.55
CA GLN A 92 -13.81 3.25 -7.37
C GLN A 92 -12.94 2.39 -6.44
N GLU A 93 -12.17 1.46 -7.00
CA GLU A 93 -11.21 0.65 -6.24
C GLU A 93 -10.15 1.52 -5.56
N MET A 94 -9.63 2.52 -6.27
CA MET A 94 -8.68 3.50 -5.71
C MET A 94 -9.30 4.27 -4.54
N LEU A 95 -10.55 4.70 -4.66
CA LEU A 95 -11.27 5.40 -3.59
C LEU A 95 -11.56 4.48 -2.40
N THR A 96 -11.82 3.20 -2.61
CA THR A 96 -11.99 2.22 -1.53
C THR A 96 -10.68 1.97 -0.77
N ALA A 97 -9.53 2.01 -1.46
CA ALA A 97 -8.21 1.86 -0.85
C ALA A 97 -7.70 3.14 -0.14
N LEU A 98 -8.32 4.30 -0.40
CA LEU A 98 -7.85 5.58 0.13
C LEU A 98 -8.02 5.71 1.66
N PRO A 99 -9.19 5.45 2.29
CA PRO A 99 -9.35 5.53 3.73
C PRO A 99 -8.34 4.70 4.54
N PRO A 100 -8.13 3.39 4.29
CA PRO A 100 -7.17 2.62 5.08
C PRO A 100 -5.74 3.14 4.93
N THR A 101 -5.35 3.64 3.74
CA THR A 101 -4.05 4.28 3.51
C THR A 101 -3.90 5.55 4.35
N LEU A 102 -4.94 6.40 4.39
CA LEU A 102 -4.94 7.63 5.18
C LEU A 102 -4.86 7.34 6.68
N TRP A 103 -5.58 6.33 7.17
CA TRP A 103 -5.51 5.91 8.57
C TRP A 103 -4.12 5.38 8.94
N LEU A 104 -3.52 4.56 8.07
CA LEU A 104 -2.16 4.07 8.28
C LEU A 104 -1.15 5.22 8.30
N ALA A 105 -1.26 6.17 7.36
CA ALA A 105 -0.37 7.34 7.31
C ALA A 105 -0.55 8.25 8.53
N ALA A 106 -1.80 8.52 8.94
CA ALA A 106 -2.11 9.36 10.09
C ALA A 106 -1.60 8.74 11.40
N THR A 107 -1.79 7.43 11.59
CA THR A 107 -1.30 6.73 12.79
C THR A 107 0.23 6.68 12.82
N ALA A 108 0.90 6.40 11.70
CA ALA A 108 2.35 6.45 11.60
C ALA A 108 2.90 7.85 11.91
N LEU A 109 2.25 8.90 11.40
CA LEU A 109 2.62 10.28 11.69
C LEU A 109 2.43 10.61 13.17
N LEU A 110 1.32 10.20 13.78
CA LEU A 110 1.06 10.41 15.20
C LEU A 110 2.14 9.76 16.07
N PHE A 111 2.49 8.50 15.82
CA PHE A 111 3.57 7.82 16.54
C PHE A 111 4.92 8.50 16.33
N THR A 112 5.19 9.00 15.12
CA THR A 112 6.40 9.77 14.83
C THR A 112 6.46 11.04 15.68
N LEU A 113 5.36 11.79 15.77
CA LEU A 113 5.28 13.02 16.57
C LEU A 113 5.37 12.74 18.08
N ILE A 114 4.81 11.63 18.57
CA ILE A 114 4.81 11.30 20.00
C ILE A 114 6.15 10.71 20.44
N ILE A 115 6.81 9.91 19.60
CA ILE A 115 8.01 9.16 19.99
C ILE A 115 9.27 9.80 19.40
N ALA A 116 9.34 9.95 18.08
CA ALA A 116 10.55 10.41 17.43
C ALA A 116 10.87 11.87 17.77
N LEU A 117 9.85 12.74 17.84
CA LEU A 117 10.06 14.16 18.10
C LEU A 117 10.63 14.42 19.52
N PRO A 118 10.08 13.87 20.63
CA PRO A 118 10.67 14.09 21.95
C PRO A 118 12.05 13.47 22.08
N LEU A 119 12.28 12.28 21.52
CA LEU A 119 13.61 11.66 21.53
C LEU A 119 14.63 12.52 20.78
N ALA A 120 14.26 13.07 19.62
CA ALA A 120 15.11 13.98 18.87
C ALA A 120 15.41 15.27 19.64
N LEU A 121 14.41 15.88 20.27
CA LEU A 121 14.60 17.06 21.12
C LEU A 121 15.51 16.77 22.32
N TRP A 122 15.41 15.57 22.92
CA TRP A 122 16.26 15.15 24.03
C TRP A 122 17.72 14.98 23.61
N CYS A 123 17.95 14.36 22.44
CA CYS A 123 19.28 14.24 21.84
C CYS A 123 19.94 15.61 21.61
N VAL A 124 19.18 16.59 21.13
CA VAL A 124 19.66 17.98 20.92
C VAL A 124 19.94 18.67 22.25
N ALA A 125 19.07 18.50 23.25
CA ALA A 125 19.23 19.15 24.55
C ALA A 125 20.40 18.57 25.39
N LYS A 126 20.72 17.28 25.24
CA LYS A 126 21.80 16.61 25.97
C LYS A 126 22.73 15.82 25.03
N PRO A 127 23.55 16.53 24.24
CA PRO A 127 24.45 15.90 23.30
C PRO A 127 25.48 15.03 24.03
N HIS A 128 25.87 13.92 23.40
CA HIS A 128 26.84 12.93 23.88
C HIS A 128 26.44 12.14 25.14
N SER A 129 25.22 12.31 25.64
CA SER A 129 24.68 11.47 26.71
C SER A 129 24.58 9.99 26.27
N LEU A 130 24.51 9.08 27.25
CA LEU A 130 24.34 7.64 26.95
C LEU A 130 23.04 7.39 26.16
N ILE A 131 21.96 8.10 26.49
CA ILE A 131 20.67 8.02 25.80
C ILE A 131 20.83 8.46 24.34
N ASP A 132 21.51 9.58 24.10
CA ASP A 132 21.76 10.11 22.76
C ASP A 132 22.62 9.16 21.90
N LYS A 133 23.65 8.53 22.49
CA LYS A 133 24.45 7.49 21.82
C LYS A 133 23.61 6.25 21.48
N SER A 134 22.76 5.77 22.41
CA SER A 134 21.90 4.62 22.19
C SER A 134 20.86 4.87 21.10
N ILE A 135 20.21 6.04 21.10
CA ILE A 135 19.23 6.41 20.06
C ILE A 135 19.89 6.45 18.69
N ARG A 136 21.07 7.08 18.56
CA ARG A 136 21.80 7.10 17.29
C ARG A 136 22.19 5.71 16.81
N LEU A 137 22.62 4.83 17.72
CA LEU A 137 22.94 3.44 17.37
C LEU A 137 21.70 2.69 16.86
N ILE A 138 20.57 2.83 17.54
CA ILE A 138 19.30 2.20 17.14
C ILE A 138 18.86 2.71 15.76
N VAL A 139 18.86 4.04 15.56
CA VAL A 139 18.51 4.65 14.26
C VAL A 139 19.43 4.14 13.16
N PHE A 140 20.74 4.10 13.41
CA PHE A 140 21.71 3.57 12.45
C PHE A 140 21.38 2.13 12.05
N VAL A 141 21.17 1.24 13.02
CA VAL A 141 20.81 -0.17 12.75
C VAL A 141 19.50 -0.28 11.98
N LEU A 142 18.45 0.45 12.39
CA LEU A 142 17.15 0.41 11.73
C LEU A 142 17.21 0.93 10.29
N THR A 143 17.99 1.98 10.03
CA THR A 143 18.15 2.56 8.68
C THR A 143 19.04 1.73 7.76
N ALA A 144 19.94 0.92 8.32
CA ALA A 144 20.77 -0.01 7.55
C ALA A 144 19.98 -1.22 7.03
N ILE A 145 18.85 -1.54 7.67
CA ILE A 145 17.99 -2.65 7.28
C ILE A 145 17.00 -2.19 6.19
N PRO A 146 16.85 -2.94 5.08
CA PRO A 146 15.83 -2.63 4.08
C PRO A 146 14.42 -2.62 4.69
N ASN A 147 13.66 -1.55 4.46
CA ASN A 147 12.31 -1.38 5.03
C ASN A 147 11.38 -2.57 4.80
N TYR A 148 11.43 -3.18 3.60
CA TYR A 148 10.65 -4.37 3.28
C TYR A 148 11.00 -5.56 4.19
N TRP A 149 12.28 -5.82 4.40
CA TRP A 149 12.75 -6.93 5.22
C TRP A 149 12.41 -6.71 6.70
N LEU A 150 12.59 -5.47 7.19
CA LEU A 150 12.18 -5.12 8.55
C LEU A 150 10.67 -5.31 8.74
N GLY A 151 9.85 -4.88 7.77
CA GLY A 151 8.41 -5.07 7.80
C GLY A 151 8.03 -6.55 7.90
N LEU A 152 8.66 -7.42 7.12
CA LEU A 152 8.43 -8.87 7.18
C LEU A 152 8.82 -9.46 8.55
N LEU A 153 9.97 -9.08 9.10
CA LEU A 153 10.38 -9.54 10.43
C LEU A 153 9.43 -9.10 11.52
N LEU A 154 8.94 -7.85 11.45
CA LEU A 154 7.97 -7.34 12.42
C LEU A 154 6.64 -8.10 12.33
N ILE A 155 6.16 -8.39 11.11
CA ILE A 155 4.97 -9.23 10.91
C ILE A 155 5.20 -10.62 11.53
N TRP A 156 6.33 -11.26 11.23
CA TRP A 156 6.65 -12.58 11.78
C TRP A 156 6.70 -12.57 13.31
N ALA A 157 7.45 -11.64 13.91
CA ALA A 157 7.58 -11.55 15.35
C ALA A 157 6.23 -11.28 16.02
N VAL A 158 5.51 -10.23 15.58
CA VAL A 158 4.30 -9.76 16.25
C VAL A 158 3.12 -10.70 16.02
N ALA A 159 2.91 -11.16 14.78
CA ALA A 159 1.71 -11.91 14.41
C ALA A 159 1.90 -13.43 14.52
N VAL A 160 3.10 -13.96 14.22
CA VAL A 160 3.34 -15.40 14.23
C VAL A 160 3.93 -15.88 15.55
N SER A 161 4.99 -15.23 16.04
CA SER A 161 5.67 -15.64 17.28
C SER A 161 4.88 -15.24 18.51
N PHE A 162 4.58 -13.95 18.66
CA PHE A 162 3.87 -13.42 19.84
C PHE A 162 2.35 -13.49 19.72
N ARG A 163 1.80 -13.73 18.51
CA ARG A 163 0.35 -13.82 18.23
C ARG A 163 -0.43 -12.63 18.77
N LEU A 164 0.20 -11.45 18.78
CA LEU A 164 -0.40 -10.22 19.29
C LEU A 164 -1.47 -9.67 18.34
N VAL A 165 -1.38 -10.01 17.05
CA VAL A 165 -2.28 -9.53 15.99
C VAL A 165 -2.59 -10.67 15.04
N THR A 166 -3.84 -10.80 14.61
CA THR A 166 -4.22 -11.75 13.55
C THR A 166 -3.80 -11.20 12.20
N CYS A 167 -3.14 -12.01 11.35
CA CYS A 167 -2.76 -11.63 9.98
C CYS A 167 -3.96 -11.46 9.02
N GLN A 168 -5.20 -11.60 9.50
CA GLN A 168 -6.39 -11.57 8.66
C GLN A 168 -6.74 -10.13 8.28
N TRP A 169 -6.55 -9.77 7.00
CA TRP A 169 -7.17 -8.61 6.38
C TRP A 169 -8.68 -8.87 6.25
N TYR A 170 -9.48 -8.52 7.25
CA TYR A 170 -10.94 -8.50 7.12
C TYR A 170 -11.41 -7.04 7.13
N VAL A 171 -11.67 -6.50 5.94
CA VAL A 171 -12.38 -5.23 5.75
C VAL A 171 -13.85 -5.58 5.60
N ASP A 172 -14.58 -5.65 6.72
CA ASP A 172 -16.04 -5.65 6.65
C ASP A 172 -16.48 -4.22 6.35
N THR A 173 -16.84 -3.96 5.09
CA THR A 173 -17.30 -2.64 4.64
C THR A 173 -18.63 -2.21 5.26
N THR A 174 -19.30 -3.09 6.00
CA THR A 174 -20.62 -2.85 6.58
C THR A 174 -20.60 -2.30 8.01
N ILE A 175 -19.48 -2.41 8.74
CA ILE A 175 -19.37 -1.85 10.10
C ILE A 175 -17.94 -1.33 10.31
N GLY A 176 -17.80 -0.02 10.56
CA GLY A 176 -16.52 0.68 10.73
C GLY A 176 -15.71 0.29 11.97
N HIS A 177 -15.42 -1.00 12.18
CA HIS A 177 -14.58 -1.49 13.27
C HIS A 177 -13.21 -1.93 12.75
N PHE A 178 -12.29 -0.97 12.82
CA PHE A 178 -10.85 -1.11 12.60
C PHE A 178 -10.22 -2.21 13.45
N THR A 179 -9.73 -3.29 12.84
CA THR A 179 -9.18 -4.45 13.57
C THR A 179 -7.69 -4.33 13.95
N GLY A 180 -6.96 -3.35 13.37
CA GLY A 180 -5.50 -3.20 13.59
C GLY A 180 -5.09 -2.50 14.90
N ILE A 181 -5.80 -1.45 15.32
CA ILE A 181 -5.61 -0.80 16.64
C ILE A 181 -6.46 -1.49 17.72
N CYS A 182 -7.56 -2.13 17.32
CA CYS A 182 -8.43 -2.82 18.26
C CYS A 182 -7.77 -4.03 18.91
N THR A 183 -6.63 -4.56 18.46
CA THR A 183 -6.03 -5.71 19.18
C THR A 183 -5.51 -5.33 20.56
N LEU A 184 -5.00 -4.10 20.75
CA LEU A 184 -4.68 -3.58 22.08
C LEU A 184 -5.94 -3.37 22.93
N PHE A 185 -7.02 -2.88 22.33
CA PHE A 185 -8.32 -2.73 23.00
C PHE A 185 -9.01 -4.07 23.30
N ARG A 186 -8.81 -5.08 22.45
CA ARG A 186 -9.34 -6.44 22.58
C ARG A 186 -8.55 -7.22 23.62
N LEU A 187 -7.23 -7.03 23.71
CA LEU A 187 -6.42 -7.56 24.81
C LEU A 187 -6.82 -6.92 26.14
N TYR A 188 -7.01 -5.59 26.17
CA TYR A 188 -7.47 -4.86 27.35
C TYR A 188 -8.88 -5.27 27.77
N TRP A 189 -9.82 -5.40 26.83
CA TRP A 189 -11.19 -5.86 27.06
C TRP A 189 -11.22 -7.32 27.54
N HIS A 190 -10.44 -8.23 26.94
CA HIS A 190 -10.37 -9.62 27.39
C HIS A 190 -9.72 -9.75 28.76
N LEU A 191 -8.70 -8.95 29.09
CA LEU A 191 -8.12 -8.88 30.44
C LEU A 191 -9.16 -8.37 31.46
N PHE A 192 -10.02 -7.41 31.08
CA PHE A 192 -11.07 -6.87 31.95
C PHE A 192 -12.23 -7.86 32.15
N THR A 193 -12.66 -8.57 31.11
CA THR A 193 -13.73 -9.61 31.23
C THR A 193 -13.24 -10.88 31.93
N PHE A 194 -11.94 -11.19 31.86
CA PHE A 194 -11.37 -12.33 32.58
C PHE A 194 -11.28 -12.07 34.10
N VAL A 195 -11.11 -10.81 34.51
CA VAL A 195 -11.17 -10.39 35.92
C VAL A 195 -12.61 -10.27 36.42
N ALA A 196 -13.57 -9.87 35.57
CA ALA A 196 -14.99 -9.76 35.94
C ALA A 196 -15.74 -11.11 36.02
N GLY A 197 -15.23 -12.16 35.37
CA GLY A 197 -15.89 -13.48 35.31
C GLY A 197 -15.54 -14.46 36.43
N ARG A 198 -14.91 -14.02 37.52
CA ARG A 198 -14.53 -14.90 38.65
C ARG A 198 -15.40 -14.76 39.91
N ASN A 199 -16.38 -13.86 39.90
CA ASN A 199 -17.30 -13.60 41.03
C ASN A 199 -18.78 -13.62 40.63
N ALA A 200 -19.18 -14.48 39.68
CA ALA A 200 -20.57 -14.83 39.42
C ALA A 200 -20.70 -16.35 39.33
#